data_AF-A0A3N5LBD3-F1
#
_entry.id   AF-A0A3N5LBD3-F1
#
_cell.length_a   1.000
_cell.length_b   1.000
_cell.length_c   1.000
_cell.angle_alpha   90.00
_cell.angle_beta   90.00
_cell.angle_gamma   90.00
#
_symmetry.space_group_name_H-M   'P 1'
#
loop_
_entity.id
_entity.type
_entity.pdbx_description
1 polymer ?
#
loop_
_entity_poly.entity_id
_entity_poly.type
_entity_poly.pdbx_seq_one_letter_code
_entity_poly.pdbx_strand_id
1 'polypeptide(L)'
;MLTQEEILDFLKKNNETLKEKFSVVRIGLVGSYAIGKQSESSDIDFLVEFKEPSFDDLAGLYIFLEDNFDKKIDIIRMRKYLKKNFLQRLEKTVIYG
;
A
#
# COMPACT_ATOMS: atom_id res chain seq x y z
N MET A 1 -2.39 -17.24 8.12
CA MET A 1 -1.32 -16.25 7.90
C MET A 1 -1.74 -15.44 6.69
N LEU A 2 -1.78 -14.11 6.80
CA LEU A 2 -2.20 -13.25 5.70
C LEU A 2 -1.31 -13.45 4.46
N THR A 3 -1.92 -13.60 3.30
CA THR A 3 -1.25 -13.86 2.02
C THR A 3 -1.23 -12.64 1.11
N GLN A 4 -0.33 -12.67 0.13
CA GLN A 4 -0.26 -11.66 -0.92
C GLN A 4 -1.58 -11.53 -1.69
N GLU A 5 -2.21 -12.66 -2.01
CA GLU A 5 -3.46 -12.71 -2.78
C GLU A 5 -4.61 -12.08 -2.00
N GLU A 6 -4.74 -12.39 -0.70
CA GLU A 6 -5.75 -11.78 0.18
C GLU A 6 -5.60 -10.26 0.26
N ILE A 7 -4.37 -9.75 0.35
CA ILE A 7 -4.09 -8.30 0.36
C ILE A 7 -4.52 -7.67 -0.97
N LEU A 8 -4.12 -8.25 -2.11
CA LEU A 8 -4.44 -7.70 -3.42
C LEU A 8 -5.95 -7.75 -3.71
N ASP A 9 -6.63 -8.82 -3.33
CA ASP A 9 -8.07 -8.93 -3.46
C ASP A 9 -8.81 -7.94 -2.56
N PHE A 10 -8.30 -7.66 -1.37
CA PHE A 10 -8.83 -6.60 -0.51
C PHE A 10 -8.70 -5.23 -1.18
N LEU A 11 -7.53 -4.90 -1.74
CA LEU A 11 -7.32 -3.62 -2.44
C LEU A 11 -8.27 -3.47 -3.62
N LYS A 12 -8.45 -4.53 -4.43
CA LYS A 12 -9.40 -4.55 -5.56
C LYS A 12 -10.83 -4.30 -5.12
N LYS A 13 -11.29 -5.03 -4.10
CA LYS A 13 -12.66 -4.92 -3.57
C LYS A 13 -12.95 -3.54 -2.99
N ASN A 14 -11.93 -2.84 -2.49
CA ASN A 14 -12.08 -1.53 -1.86
C ASN A 14 -11.59 -0.37 -2.73
N ASN A 15 -11.33 -0.59 -4.03
CA ASN A 15 -10.75 0.41 -4.91
C ASN A 15 -11.56 1.74 -4.95
N GLU A 16 -12.89 1.65 -4.94
CA GLU A 16 -13.76 2.84 -4.86
C GLU A 16 -13.58 3.59 -3.54
N THR A 17 -13.62 2.89 -2.40
CA THR A 17 -13.35 3.48 -1.07
C THR A 17 -11.99 4.16 -1.02
N LEU A 18 -10.95 3.50 -1.53
CA LEU A 18 -9.59 4.03 -1.55
C LEU A 18 -9.52 5.34 -2.33
N LYS A 19 -10.18 5.38 -3.48
CA LYS A 19 -10.22 6.55 -4.35
C LYS A 19 -11.04 7.70 -3.76
N GLU A 20 -12.23 7.42 -3.27
CA GLU A 20 -13.20 8.43 -2.85
C GLU A 20 -12.93 8.98 -1.45
N LYS A 21 -12.49 8.14 -0.51
CA LYS A 21 -12.28 8.56 0.88
C LYS A 21 -10.85 9.00 1.18
N PHE A 22 -9.87 8.46 0.46
CA PHE A 22 -8.46 8.64 0.81
C PHE A 22 -7.61 9.26 -0.31
N SER A 23 -8.26 9.76 -1.36
CA SER A 23 -7.59 10.42 -2.49
C SER A 23 -6.52 9.55 -3.18
N VAL A 24 -6.64 8.22 -3.08
CA VAL A 24 -5.72 7.26 -3.69
C VAL A 24 -5.99 7.20 -5.20
N VAL A 25 -4.94 7.43 -5.98
CA VAL A 25 -4.94 7.23 -7.43
C VAL A 25 -4.53 5.80 -7.76
N ARG A 26 -3.52 5.29 -7.06
CA ARG A 26 -2.99 3.95 -7.25
C ARG A 26 -2.38 3.43 -5.96
N ILE A 27 -2.58 2.15 -5.67
CA ILE A 27 -1.97 1.46 -4.54
C ILE A 27 -1.39 0.14 -5.03
N GLY A 28 -0.18 -0.19 -4.57
CA GLY A 28 0.47 -1.47 -4.85
C GLY A 28 1.14 -2.01 -3.61
N LEU A 29 1.10 -3.33 -3.46
CA LEU A 29 1.82 -4.06 -2.43
C LEU A 29 3.31 -4.13 -2.79
N VAL A 30 4.17 -3.86 -1.82
CA VAL A 30 5.63 -3.95 -1.97
C VAL A 30 6.25 -4.75 -0.83
N GLY A 31 7.59 -4.84 -0.85
CA GLY A 31 8.32 -5.43 0.27
C GLY A 31 8.11 -6.94 0.38
N SER A 32 8.13 -7.42 1.62
CA SER A 32 8.21 -8.87 1.90
C SER A 32 6.98 -9.65 1.43
N TYR A 33 5.78 -9.08 1.60
CA TYR A 33 4.52 -9.69 1.17
C TYR A 33 4.41 -9.77 -0.35
N ALA A 34 4.96 -8.81 -1.09
CA ALA A 34 4.90 -8.81 -2.56
C ALA A 34 5.79 -9.89 -3.22
N ILE A 35 6.76 -10.43 -2.49
CA ILE A 35 7.71 -11.44 -3.00
C ILE A 35 7.62 -12.78 -2.25
N GLY A 36 6.60 -12.98 -1.42
CA GLY A 36 6.41 -14.21 -0.66
C GLY A 36 7.46 -14.48 0.43
N LYS A 37 8.14 -13.43 0.93
CA LYS A 37 9.19 -13.54 1.97
C LYS A 37 8.77 -12.96 3.32
N GLN A 38 7.47 -12.74 3.52
CA GLN A 38 6.92 -12.24 4.78
C GLN A 38 7.08 -13.25 5.92
N SER A 39 7.17 -12.71 7.14
CA SER A 39 7.12 -13.45 8.40
C SER A 39 5.88 -13.07 9.20
N GLU A 40 5.60 -13.77 10.30
CA GLU A 40 4.48 -13.41 11.18
C GLU A 40 4.60 -12.00 11.78
N SER A 41 5.83 -11.51 11.97
CA SER A 41 6.12 -10.16 12.47
C SER A 41 6.27 -9.11 11.38
N SER A 42 6.07 -9.46 10.10
CA SER A 42 6.28 -8.51 9.00
C SER A 42 5.15 -7.50 8.88
N ASP A 43 5.54 -6.22 8.78
CA ASP A 43 4.70 -5.11 8.36
C ASP A 43 4.26 -5.27 6.89
N ILE A 44 3.14 -4.65 6.51
CA ILE A 44 2.67 -4.61 5.12
C ILE A 44 3.03 -3.26 4.52
N ASP A 45 3.88 -3.30 3.49
CA ASP A 45 4.35 -2.11 2.80
C ASP A 45 3.48 -1.82 1.57
N PHE A 46 2.98 -0.59 1.45
CA PHE A 46 2.25 -0.13 0.27
C PHE A 46 2.96 1.05 -0.40
N LEU A 47 3.06 0.98 -1.73
CA LEU A 47 3.43 2.11 -2.56
C LEU A 47 2.16 2.78 -3.07
N VAL A 48 1.92 4.02 -2.66
CA VAL A 48 0.65 4.70 -2.89
C VAL A 48 0.88 6.02 -3.61
N GLU A 49 0.20 6.18 -4.75
CA GLU A 49 0.07 7.44 -5.47
C GLU A 49 -1.23 8.11 -5.05
N PHE A 50 -1.13 9.38 -4.63
CA PHE A 50 -2.27 10.19 -4.25
C PHE A 50 -2.44 11.35 -5.22
N LYS A 51 -3.66 11.88 -5.32
CA LYS A 51 -3.93 13.11 -6.09
C LYS A 51 -3.47 14.34 -5.30
N GLU A 52 -4.25 14.75 -4.31
CA GLU A 52 -3.96 15.87 -3.41
C GLU A 52 -4.51 15.49 -2.02
N PRO A 53 -3.81 14.61 -1.28
CA PRO A 53 -4.38 14.03 -0.07
C PRO A 53 -4.35 15.06 1.07
N SER A 54 -5.45 15.15 1.80
CA SER A 54 -5.51 15.86 3.09
C SER A 54 -4.75 15.06 4.18
N PHE A 55 -4.49 15.67 5.34
CA PHE A 55 -3.95 14.93 6.49
C PHE A 55 -4.89 13.79 6.91
N ASP A 56 -6.20 14.05 6.90
CA ASP A 56 -7.22 13.08 7.28
C ASP A 56 -7.31 11.92 6.28
N ASP A 57 -7.11 12.18 4.98
CA ASP A 57 -7.07 11.12 3.95
C ASP A 57 -5.95 10.12 4.26
N LEU A 58 -4.79 10.65 4.69
CA LEU A 58 -3.60 9.85 4.98
C LEU A 58 -3.76 9.07 6.28
N ALA A 59 -4.15 9.75 7.36
CA ALA A 59 -4.40 9.11 8.65
C ALA A 59 -5.53 8.07 8.53
N GLY A 60 -6.60 8.42 7.82
CA GLY A 60 -7.72 7.53 7.54
C GLY A 60 -7.33 6.31 6.74
N LEU A 61 -6.45 6.44 5.74
CA LEU A 61 -5.93 5.29 5.01
C LEU A 61 -5.09 4.36 5.90
N TYR A 62 -4.21 4.92 6.74
CA TYR A 62 -3.43 4.12 7.68
C TYR A 62 -4.35 3.30 8.61
N ILE A 63 -5.29 3.98 9.27
CA ILE A 63 -6.25 3.35 10.19
C ILE A 63 -7.07 2.29 9.45
N PHE A 64 -7.60 2.62 8.26
CA PHE A 64 -8.40 1.70 7.47
C PHE A 64 -7.62 0.42 7.11
N LEU A 65 -6.35 0.53 6.72
CA LEU A 65 -5.54 -0.64 6.37
C LEU A 65 -5.14 -1.44 7.63
N GLU A 66 -4.74 -0.77 8.71
CA GLU A 66 -4.38 -1.42 9.98
C GLU A 66 -5.56 -2.20 10.58
N ASP A 67 -6.75 -1.59 10.63
CA ASP A 67 -7.97 -2.22 11.17
C ASP A 67 -8.39 -3.45 10.36
N ASN A 68 -8.18 -3.45 9.03
CA ASN A 68 -8.59 -4.56 8.17
C ASN A 68 -7.57 -5.70 8.12
N PHE A 69 -6.29 -5.42 8.32
CA PHE A 69 -5.24 -6.43 8.25
C PHE A 69 -4.73 -6.90 9.61
N ASP A 70 -5.05 -6.19 10.70
CA ASP A 70 -4.52 -6.43 12.06
C ASP A 70 -2.99 -6.53 12.05
N LYS A 71 -2.36 -5.65 11.28
CA LYS A 71 -0.92 -5.62 10.97
C LYS A 71 -0.48 -4.18 10.88
N LYS A 72 0.75 -3.92 11.30
CA LYS A 72 1.41 -2.62 11.08
C LYS A 72 1.55 -2.35 9.59
N ILE A 73 1.22 -1.13 9.19
CA ILE A 73 1.26 -0.68 7.80
C ILE A 73 2.37 0.34 7.60
N ASP A 74 3.12 0.23 6.50
CA ASP A 74 3.99 1.31 6.00
C ASP A 74 3.48 1.82 4.65
N ILE A 75 3.37 3.15 4.51
CA ILE A 75 2.89 3.80 3.29
C ILE A 75 4.00 4.64 2.69
N ILE A 76 4.54 4.13 1.59
CA ILE A 76 5.50 4.83 0.75
C ILE A 76 4.72 5.68 -0.24
N ARG A 77 4.77 7.00 -0.07
CA ARG A 77 4.10 7.92 -1.01
C ARG A 77 4.89 8.06 -2.29
N MET A 78 4.28 7.74 -3.41
CA MET A 78 4.83 8.02 -4.74
C MET A 78 4.93 9.53 -4.94
N ARG A 79 6.15 10.05 -5.13
CA ARG A 79 6.41 11.46 -5.45
C ARG A 79 7.28 11.54 -6.70
N LYS A 80 7.05 12.57 -7.53
CA LYS A 80 7.82 12.85 -8.76
C LYS A 80 9.35 12.88 -8.55
N TYR A 81 9.82 13.23 -7.35
CA TYR A 81 11.23 13.38 -7.01
C TYR A 81 11.81 12.26 -6.13
N LEU A 82 11.10 11.14 -5.94
CA LEU A 82 11.72 9.98 -5.30
C LEU A 82 12.96 9.57 -6.10
N LYS A 83 14.07 9.29 -5.40
CA LYS A 83 15.33 8.93 -6.04
C LYS A 83 15.08 7.78 -7.02
N LYS A 84 15.40 8.00 -8.30
CA LYS A 84 15.15 7.06 -9.41
C LYS A 84 15.61 5.63 -9.09
N ASN A 85 16.76 5.48 -8.43
CA ASN A 85 17.31 4.16 -8.06
C ASN A 85 16.49 3.44 -6.97
N PHE A 86 15.84 4.19 -6.07
CA PHE A 86 14.96 3.62 -5.05
C PHE A 86 13.64 3.16 -5.68
N LEU A 87 13.05 4.01 -6.53
CA LEU A 87 11.85 3.65 -7.31
C LEU A 87 12.09 2.41 -8.18
N GLN A 88 13.20 2.34 -8.92
CA GLN A 88 13.50 1.17 -9.75
C GLN A 88 13.65 -0.13 -8.96
N ARG A 89 14.07 -0.07 -7.69
CA ARG A 89 14.14 -1.25 -6.83
C ARG A 89 12.75 -1.64 -6.32
N LEU A 90 11.93 -0.67 -5.95
CA LEU A 90 10.55 -0.91 -5.51
C LEU A 90 9.67 -1.40 -6.66
N GLU A 91 9.72 -0.77 -7.83
CA GLU A 91 8.95 -1.14 -9.02
C GLU A 91 9.18 -2.59 -9.45
N LYS A 92 10.37 -3.14 -9.22
CA LYS A 92 10.66 -4.57 -9.50
C LYS A 92 9.91 -5.54 -8.59
N THR A 93 9.38 -5.04 -7.47
CA THR A 93 8.68 -5.83 -6.46
C THR A 93 7.23 -5.38 -6.25
N VAL A 94 6.79 -4.31 -6.91
CA VAL A 94 5.42 -3.81 -6.76
C VAL A 94 4.45 -4.72 -7.48
N ILE A 95 3.41 -5.13 -6.76
CA ILE A 95 2.25 -5.79 -7.35
C ILE A 95 1.02 -4.91 -7.09
N TYR A 96 0.38 -4.48 -8.17
CA TYR A 96 -0.79 -3.62 -8.07
C TYR A 96 -2.05 -4.45 -7.81
N GLY A 97 -2.85 -3.96 -6.87
CA GLY A 97 -4.23 -4.40 -6.64
C GLY A 97 -5.11 -3.94 -7.79
#